data_AF-I7J4P7-F1
#
_entry.id   AF-I7J4P7-F1
#
_cell.length_a   1.000
_cell.length_b   1.000
_cell.length_c   1.000
_cell.angle_alpha   90.00
_cell.angle_beta   90.00
_cell.angle_gamma   90.00
#
_symmetry.space_group_name_H-M   'P 1'
#
loop_
_entity.id
_entity.type
_entity.pdbx_description
1 polymer ?
#
loop_
_entity_poly.entity_id
_entity_poly.type
_entity_poly.pdbx_seq_one_letter_code
_entity_poly.pdbx_strand_id
1 'polypeptide(L)'
;MLYRVKQFLRAITAKLTEDDYRFINFYLNERERQLFYSLSKSEQYHSINVARCVLETSIKEGCYDIILIKAALLHDIGKIDSGLNPITKSIMVILDKIFSQKLKKLKRIKFIRAYYDHPKIALDYLGNKKNYLAFLIENHHNYNINDRKLKLLQRADCKN
;
A
#
# COMPACT_ATOMS: atom_id res chain seq x y z
N MET A 1 11.80 -0.21 -18.97
CA MET A 1 12.76 0.29 -17.95
C MET A 1 12.70 1.81 -17.78
N LEU A 2 13.02 2.61 -18.82
CA LEU A 2 12.96 4.08 -18.78
C LEU A 2 11.59 4.66 -18.37
N TYR A 3 10.49 4.06 -18.82
CA TYR A 3 9.13 4.47 -18.42
C TYR A 3 8.89 4.33 -16.91
N ARG A 4 9.31 3.19 -16.32
CA ARG A 4 9.19 2.97 -14.87
C ARG A 4 10.08 3.93 -14.09
N VAL A 5 11.28 4.26 -14.59
CA VAL A 5 12.17 5.28 -13.99
C VAL A 5 11.55 6.68 -14.05
N LYS A 6 10.88 7.05 -15.15
CA LYS A 6 10.16 8.34 -15.24
C LYS A 6 8.93 8.38 -14.33
N GLN A 7 8.17 7.29 -14.26
CA GLN A 7 7.03 7.15 -13.36
C GLN A 7 7.46 7.27 -11.90
N PHE A 8 8.60 6.65 -11.59
CA PHE A 8 9.29 6.71 -10.31
C PHE A 8 9.75 8.13 -9.93
N LEU A 9 10.46 8.83 -10.83
CA LEU A 9 10.91 10.21 -10.59
C LEU A 9 9.75 11.21 -10.50
N ARG A 10 8.66 10.98 -11.26
CA ARG A 10 7.42 11.75 -11.12
C ARG A 10 6.74 11.48 -9.78
N ALA A 11 6.67 10.23 -9.32
CA ALA A 11 6.08 9.89 -8.02
C ALA A 11 6.83 10.53 -6.85
N ILE A 12 8.15 10.71 -6.97
CA ILE A 12 8.98 11.36 -5.93
C ILE A 12 8.80 12.88 -5.92
N THR A 13 8.56 13.51 -7.08
CA THR A 13 8.49 14.98 -7.21
C THR A 13 7.04 15.51 -7.28
N ALA A 14 6.05 14.64 -7.50
CA ALA A 14 4.65 15.03 -7.58
C ALA A 14 4.11 15.44 -6.21
N LYS A 15 3.64 16.68 -6.13
CA LYS A 15 2.79 17.15 -5.04
C LYS A 15 1.39 16.58 -5.24
N LEU A 16 0.72 16.24 -4.13
CA LEU A 16 -0.70 15.91 -4.18
C LEU A 16 -1.50 17.11 -4.72
N THR A 17 -2.39 16.82 -5.65
CA THR A 17 -3.32 17.78 -6.26
C THR A 17 -4.57 17.93 -5.42
N GLU A 18 -5.35 18.99 -5.63
CA GLU A 18 -6.66 19.17 -4.98
C GLU A 18 -7.60 17.98 -5.22
N ASP A 19 -7.55 17.38 -6.41
CA ASP A 19 -8.34 16.19 -6.73
C ASP A 19 -7.88 14.95 -5.94
N ASP A 20 -6.59 14.85 -5.61
CA ASP A 20 -6.09 13.80 -4.71
C ASP A 20 -6.65 13.98 -3.30
N TYR A 21 -6.65 15.22 -2.78
CA TYR A 21 -7.21 15.52 -1.46
C TYR A 21 -8.71 15.23 -1.41
N ARG A 22 -9.48 15.63 -2.43
CA ARG A 22 -10.91 15.31 -2.53
C ARG A 22 -11.15 13.80 -2.58
N PHE A 23 -10.37 13.08 -3.36
CA PHE A 23 -10.47 11.62 -3.46
C PHE A 23 -10.22 10.95 -2.11
N ILE A 24 -9.16 11.34 -1.40
CA ILE A 24 -8.85 10.82 -0.07
C ILE A 24 -9.98 11.14 0.93
N ASN A 25 -10.45 12.40 0.94
CA ASN A 25 -11.48 12.87 1.86
C ASN A 25 -12.82 12.17 1.66
N PHE A 26 -13.13 11.75 0.44
CA PHE A 26 -14.35 11.02 0.12
C PHE A 26 -14.35 9.61 0.74
N TYR A 27 -13.21 8.90 0.70
CA TYR A 27 -13.14 7.49 1.12
C TYR A 27 -12.68 7.28 2.57
N LEU A 28 -11.88 8.19 3.12
CA LEU A 28 -11.26 8.04 4.44
C LEU A 28 -11.90 8.96 5.48
N ASN A 29 -12.14 8.43 6.69
CA ASN A 29 -12.50 9.25 7.85
C ASN A 29 -11.28 10.01 8.41
N GLU A 30 -11.51 10.89 9.39
CA GLU A 30 -10.45 11.75 9.94
C GLU A 30 -9.23 10.98 10.46
N ARG A 31 -9.45 9.93 11.26
CA ARG A 31 -8.36 9.10 11.78
C ARG A 31 -7.60 8.37 10.67
N GLU A 32 -8.32 7.82 9.68
CA GLU A 32 -7.72 7.15 8.53
C GLU A 32 -6.90 8.11 7.67
N ARG A 33 -7.36 9.35 7.50
CA ARG A 33 -6.62 10.41 6.79
C ARG A 33 -5.34 10.79 7.52
N GLN A 34 -5.39 10.94 8.84
CA GLN A 34 -4.19 11.22 9.64
C GLN A 34 -3.12 10.13 9.41
N LEU A 35 -3.50 8.85 9.48
CA LEU A 35 -2.60 7.73 9.19
C LEU A 35 -2.08 7.76 7.75
N PHE A 36 -2.96 7.99 6.78
CA PHE A 36 -2.59 8.08 5.37
C PHE A 36 -1.56 9.20 5.12
N TYR A 37 -1.76 10.38 5.70
CA TYR A 37 -0.84 11.51 5.52
C TYR A 37 0.48 11.37 6.27
N SER A 38 0.58 10.43 7.23
CA SER A 38 1.85 10.03 7.85
C SER A 38 2.73 9.15 6.96
N LEU A 39 2.22 8.63 5.84
CA LEU A 39 3.04 7.94 4.85
C LEU A 39 4.04 8.90 4.19
N SER A 40 5.14 8.38 3.67
CA SER A 40 6.01 9.17 2.78
C SER A 40 5.24 9.62 1.53
N LYS A 41 5.64 10.74 0.91
CA LYS A 41 4.94 11.26 -0.30
C LYS A 41 4.89 10.24 -1.45
N SER A 42 5.95 9.44 -1.61
CA SER A 42 5.98 8.36 -2.60
C SER A 42 4.93 7.28 -2.31
N GLU A 43 4.77 6.88 -1.04
CA GLU A 43 3.78 5.86 -0.66
C GLU A 43 2.34 6.42 -0.70
N GLN A 44 2.14 7.71 -0.39
CA GLN A 44 0.85 8.39 -0.60
C GLN A 44 0.46 8.34 -2.08
N TYR A 45 1.37 8.73 -2.98
CA TYR A 45 1.14 8.73 -4.43
C TYR A 45 0.86 7.33 -4.98
N HIS A 46 1.65 6.33 -4.56
CA HIS A 46 1.43 4.93 -4.91
C HIS A 46 0.04 4.46 -4.49
N SER A 47 -0.33 4.67 -3.22
CA SER A 47 -1.63 4.24 -2.67
C SER A 47 -2.82 4.90 -3.39
N ILE A 48 -2.71 6.18 -3.78
CA ILE A 48 -3.74 6.87 -4.58
C ILE A 48 -3.89 6.24 -5.96
N ASN A 49 -2.78 5.93 -6.63
CA ASN A 49 -2.82 5.30 -7.96
C ASN A 49 -3.41 3.89 -7.90
N VAL A 50 -3.03 3.10 -6.88
CA VAL A 50 -3.64 1.79 -6.61
C VAL A 50 -5.15 1.96 -6.40
N ALA A 51 -5.58 2.87 -5.54
CA ALA A 51 -6.99 3.12 -5.27
C ALA A 51 -7.79 3.59 -6.49
N ARG A 52 -7.22 4.44 -7.34
CA ARG A 52 -7.84 4.84 -8.62
C ARG A 52 -7.95 3.69 -9.60
N CYS A 53 -6.90 2.87 -9.73
CA CYS A 53 -6.92 1.69 -10.58
C CYS A 53 -7.95 0.66 -10.10
N VAL A 54 -8.04 0.46 -8.78
CA VAL A 54 -9.05 -0.37 -8.11
C VAL A 54 -10.45 0.18 -8.38
N LEU A 55 -10.68 1.49 -8.25
CA LEU A 55 -11.96 2.12 -8.53
C LEU A 55 -12.42 1.84 -9.97
N GLU A 56 -11.58 2.19 -10.95
CA GLU A 56 -11.91 2.02 -12.36
C GLU A 56 -12.19 0.54 -12.71
N THR A 57 -11.35 -0.36 -12.23
CA THR A 57 -11.45 -1.79 -12.56
C THR A 57 -12.63 -2.45 -11.83
N SER A 58 -12.89 -2.07 -10.57
CA SER A 58 -14.00 -2.63 -9.79
C SER A 58 -15.37 -2.23 -10.35
N ILE A 59 -15.51 -1.04 -10.93
CA ILE A 59 -16.71 -0.62 -11.65
C ILE A 59 -16.91 -1.50 -12.90
N LYS A 60 -15.86 -1.64 -13.73
CA LYS A 60 -15.90 -2.45 -14.96
C LYS A 60 -16.21 -3.93 -14.69
N GLU A 61 -15.65 -4.46 -13.60
CA GLU A 61 -15.90 -5.85 -13.20
C GLU A 61 -17.22 -6.01 -12.42
N GLY A 62 -17.90 -4.93 -11.98
CA GLY A 62 -19.13 -5.04 -11.18
C GLY A 62 -18.88 -5.56 -9.76
N CYS A 63 -17.73 -5.23 -9.17
CA CYS A 63 -17.37 -5.57 -7.78
C CYS A 63 -17.01 -4.35 -6.92
N TYR A 64 -17.40 -3.15 -7.38
CA TYR A 64 -17.20 -1.89 -6.66
C TYR A 64 -17.66 -1.98 -5.21
N ASP A 65 -16.82 -1.48 -4.30
CA ASP A 65 -17.09 -1.38 -2.87
C ASP A 65 -16.22 -0.28 -2.27
N ILE A 66 -16.83 0.58 -1.45
CA ILE A 66 -16.15 1.63 -0.69
C ILE A 66 -15.05 1.04 0.20
N ILE A 67 -15.28 -0.13 0.81
CA ILE A 67 -14.29 -0.81 1.66
C ILE A 67 -13.06 -1.20 0.85
N LEU A 68 -13.23 -1.58 -0.42
CA LEU A 68 -12.12 -1.95 -1.29
C LEU A 68 -11.27 -0.74 -1.69
N ILE A 69 -11.91 0.40 -2.00
CA ILE A 69 -11.16 1.64 -2.28
C ILE A 69 -10.41 2.11 -1.03
N LYS A 70 -11.06 2.04 0.13
CA LYS A 70 -10.45 2.33 1.42
C LYS A 70 -9.26 1.41 1.72
N ALA A 71 -9.39 0.11 1.47
CA ALA A 71 -8.30 -0.84 1.61
C ALA A 71 -7.12 -0.48 0.70
N ALA A 72 -7.39 -0.11 -0.55
CA ALA A 72 -6.35 0.33 -1.48
C ALA A 72 -5.60 1.58 -1.02
N LEU A 73 -6.30 2.56 -0.43
CA LEU A 73 -5.66 3.75 0.15
C LEU A 73 -4.82 3.43 1.40
N LEU A 74 -5.24 2.44 2.19
CA LEU A 74 -4.67 2.19 3.52
C LEU A 74 -3.73 0.98 3.60
N HIS A 75 -3.61 0.15 2.57
CA HIS A 75 -2.87 -1.12 2.65
C HIS A 75 -1.40 -0.97 3.07
N ASP A 76 -0.81 0.20 2.78
CA ASP A 76 0.58 0.51 3.01
C ASP A 76 0.87 1.37 4.25
N ILE A 77 -0.14 1.75 5.05
CA ILE A 77 0.08 2.58 6.25
C ILE A 77 1.01 1.92 7.27
N GLY A 78 1.20 0.60 7.23
CA GLY A 78 2.20 -0.08 8.04
C GLY A 78 3.66 0.31 7.73
N LYS A 79 3.89 1.09 6.67
CA LYS A 79 5.20 1.64 6.29
C LYS A 79 5.48 3.03 6.88
N ILE A 80 4.57 3.63 7.64
CA ILE A 80 4.78 4.90 8.36
C ILE A 80 6.10 4.83 9.14
N ASP A 81 6.95 5.87 8.99
CA ASP A 81 8.26 6.04 9.65
C ASP A 81 9.21 4.82 9.59
N SER A 82 9.01 3.95 8.61
CA SER A 82 9.81 2.72 8.48
C SER A 82 11.20 2.98 7.90
N GLY A 83 11.39 4.10 7.21
CA GLY A 83 12.58 4.34 6.38
C GLY A 83 12.55 3.61 5.04
N LEU A 84 11.47 2.87 4.72
CA LEU A 84 11.23 2.36 3.37
C LEU A 84 10.94 3.54 2.44
N ASN A 85 11.98 3.91 1.72
CA ASN A 85 11.88 4.70 0.52
C ASN A 85 12.18 3.80 -0.69
N PRO A 86 11.95 4.29 -1.91
CA PRO A 86 12.15 3.45 -3.09
C PRO A 86 13.58 2.96 -3.33
N ILE A 87 14.61 3.68 -2.85
CA ILE A 87 16.01 3.23 -2.88
C ILE A 87 16.17 2.02 -1.96
N THR A 88 15.75 2.14 -0.69
CA THR A 88 15.79 1.05 0.29
C THR A 88 14.89 -0.12 -0.11
N LYS A 89 13.75 0.12 -0.77
CA LYS A 89 12.87 -0.91 -1.33
C LYS A 89 13.60 -1.68 -2.43
N SER A 90 14.29 -0.99 -3.33
CA SER A 90 15.09 -1.62 -4.39
C SER A 90 16.22 -2.47 -3.82
N ILE A 91 16.93 -1.96 -2.80
CA ILE A 91 17.95 -2.72 -2.06
C ILE A 91 17.32 -3.94 -1.39
N MET A 92 16.18 -3.79 -0.72
CA MET A 92 15.47 -4.89 -0.06
C MET A 92 15.05 -5.99 -1.03
N VAL A 93 14.55 -5.65 -2.22
CA VAL A 93 14.19 -6.66 -3.23
C VAL A 93 15.41 -7.48 -3.67
N ILE A 94 16.57 -6.83 -3.86
CA ILE A 94 17.82 -7.52 -4.22
C ILE A 94 18.29 -8.40 -3.06
N LEU A 95 18.32 -7.85 -1.84
CA LEU A 95 18.76 -8.57 -0.65
C LEU A 95 17.85 -9.75 -0.32
N ASP A 96 16.52 -9.60 -0.42
CA ASP A 96 15.56 -10.66 -0.13
C ASP A 96 15.74 -11.84 -1.09
N LYS A 97 16.00 -11.56 -2.37
CA LYS A 97 16.28 -12.60 -3.37
C LYS A 97 17.51 -13.47 -3.02
N ILE A 98 18.52 -12.89 -2.35
CA ILE A 98 19.78 -13.57 -2.04
C ILE A 98 19.80 -14.12 -0.60
N PHE A 99 19.16 -13.42 0.34
CA PHE A 99 19.33 -13.63 1.78
C PHE A 99 18.01 -13.64 2.59
N SER A 100 16.86 -13.93 1.98
CA SER A 100 15.53 -13.88 2.61
C SER A 100 15.48 -14.44 4.04
N GLN A 101 16.00 -15.65 4.26
CA GLN A 101 15.96 -16.31 5.58
C GLN A 101 16.80 -15.60 6.65
N LYS A 102 17.89 -14.91 6.25
CA LYS A 102 18.72 -14.11 7.16
C LYS A 102 18.06 -12.76 7.45
N LEU A 103 17.50 -12.10 6.44
CA LEU A 103 16.82 -10.80 6.60
C LEU A 103 15.56 -10.89 7.47
N LYS A 104 14.79 -11.98 7.35
CA LYS A 104 13.64 -12.24 8.23
C LYS A 104 14.00 -12.29 9.72
N LYS A 105 15.26 -12.55 10.07
CA LYS A 105 15.77 -12.53 11.47
C LYS A 105 16.18 -11.12 11.92
N LEU A 106 16.35 -10.18 11.00
CA LEU A 106 16.82 -8.81 11.26
C LEU A 106 15.67 -7.79 11.39
N LYS A 107 14.48 -8.23 11.83
CA LYS A 107 13.29 -7.39 12.05
C LYS A 107 13.45 -6.32 13.14
N ARG A 108 14.61 -6.25 13.82
CA ARG A 108 14.99 -5.11 14.66
C ARG A 108 15.21 -3.84 13.83
N ILE A 109 15.58 -3.98 12.56
CA ILE A 109 15.77 -2.86 11.63
C ILE A 109 14.39 -2.47 11.06
N LYS A 110 13.98 -1.22 11.27
CA LYS A 110 12.62 -0.73 10.95
C LYS A 110 12.21 -0.96 9.48
N PHE A 111 13.09 -0.64 8.53
CA PHE A 111 12.76 -0.80 7.11
C PHE A 111 12.63 -2.28 6.70
N ILE A 112 13.42 -3.17 7.29
CA ILE A 112 13.30 -4.63 7.07
C ILE A 112 11.99 -5.14 7.67
N ARG A 113 11.66 -4.71 8.90
CA ARG A 113 10.40 -5.07 9.55
C ARG A 113 9.21 -4.63 8.71
N ALA A 114 9.19 -3.38 8.27
CA ALA A 114 8.11 -2.89 7.43
C ALA A 114 8.04 -3.63 6.09
N TYR A 115 9.18 -4.04 5.50
CA TYR A 115 9.15 -4.77 4.22
C TYR A 115 8.38 -6.11 4.32
N TYR A 116 8.49 -6.80 5.45
CA TYR A 116 7.82 -8.09 5.64
C TYR A 116 6.48 -8.00 6.38
N ASP A 117 6.35 -7.06 7.30
CA ASP A 117 5.26 -7.05 8.29
C ASP A 117 4.35 -5.82 8.18
N HIS A 118 4.51 -4.93 7.18
CA HIS A 118 3.63 -3.77 7.04
C HIS A 118 2.12 -4.11 6.98
N PRO A 119 1.65 -5.27 6.45
CA PRO A 119 0.22 -5.59 6.52
C PRO A 119 -0.27 -5.71 7.97
N LYS A 120 0.55 -6.33 8.83
CA LYS A 120 0.23 -6.52 10.26
C LYS A 120 0.37 -5.20 11.03
N ILE A 121 1.42 -4.43 10.76
CA ILE A 121 1.61 -3.10 11.37
C ILE A 121 0.46 -2.16 10.99
N ALA A 122 -0.05 -2.26 9.76
CA ALA A 122 -1.22 -1.49 9.34
C ALA A 122 -2.46 -1.81 10.18
N LEU A 123 -2.67 -3.09 10.54
CA LEU A 123 -3.76 -3.47 11.45
C LEU A 123 -3.59 -2.87 12.84
N ASP A 124 -2.36 -2.82 13.37
CA ASP A 124 -2.07 -2.19 14.66
C ASP A 124 -2.50 -0.71 14.66
N TYR A 125 -2.20 0.03 13.59
CA TYR A 125 -2.65 1.43 13.44
C TYR A 125 -4.18 1.58 13.36
N LEU A 126 -4.86 0.62 12.72
CA LEU A 126 -6.32 0.59 12.58
C LEU A 126 -7.05 0.05 13.82
N GLY A 127 -6.30 -0.34 14.85
CA GLY A 127 -6.85 -0.84 16.11
C GLY A 127 -7.33 -2.30 16.04
N ASN A 128 -6.73 -3.12 15.18
CA ASN A 128 -6.90 -4.58 15.14
C ASN A 128 -8.36 -5.07 15.03
N LYS A 129 -9.19 -4.34 14.27
CA LYS A 129 -10.59 -4.71 14.02
C LYS A 129 -10.66 -5.93 13.11
N LYS A 130 -11.48 -6.92 13.47
CA LYS A 130 -11.78 -8.08 12.61
C LYS A 130 -12.93 -7.75 11.66
N ASN A 131 -12.63 -7.05 10.57
CA ASN A 131 -13.61 -6.71 9.53
C ASN A 131 -13.02 -6.90 8.13
N TYR A 132 -13.84 -6.70 7.10
CA TYR A 132 -13.42 -6.93 5.72
C TYR A 132 -12.30 -5.99 5.26
N LEU A 133 -12.26 -4.75 5.76
CA LEU A 133 -11.14 -3.83 5.51
C LEU A 133 -9.82 -4.42 6.02
N ALA A 134 -9.80 -4.88 7.27
CA ALA A 134 -8.63 -5.51 7.87
C ALA A 134 -8.24 -6.79 7.13
N PHE A 135 -9.21 -7.61 6.71
CA PHE A 135 -8.95 -8.79 5.90
C PHE A 135 -8.22 -8.45 4.59
N LEU A 136 -8.69 -7.43 3.86
CA LEU A 136 -8.05 -7.00 2.61
C LEU A 136 -6.63 -6.47 2.85
N ILE A 137 -6.45 -5.63 3.88
CA ILE A 137 -5.14 -5.05 4.23
C ILE A 137 -4.18 -6.12 4.75
N GLU A 138 -4.59 -7.06 5.57
CA GLU A 138 -3.68 -8.08 6.10
C GLU A 138 -3.20 -9.03 5.01
N ASN A 139 -4.07 -9.34 4.05
CA ASN A 139 -3.86 -10.40 3.07
C ASN A 139 -3.41 -9.90 1.70
N HIS A 140 -3.11 -8.61 1.51
CA HIS A 140 -2.73 -8.09 0.19
C HIS A 140 -1.40 -8.67 -0.35
N HIS A 141 -0.57 -9.33 0.48
CA HIS A 141 0.57 -10.13 0.01
C HIS A 141 0.31 -11.65 -0.03
N ASN A 142 -0.89 -12.10 0.35
CA ASN A 142 -1.26 -13.51 0.39
C ASN A 142 -2.03 -13.92 -0.87
N TYR A 143 -1.29 -14.37 -1.88
CA TYR A 143 -1.82 -14.77 -3.18
C TYR A 143 -2.52 -16.15 -3.20
N ASN A 144 -2.52 -16.87 -2.07
CA ASN A 144 -3.20 -18.17 -1.95
C ASN A 144 -4.70 -18.03 -1.64
N ILE A 145 -5.15 -16.82 -1.26
CA ILE A 145 -6.55 -16.57 -0.90
C ILE A 145 -7.37 -16.26 -2.15
N ASN A 146 -8.49 -16.98 -2.29
CA ASN A 146 -9.42 -16.78 -3.40
C ASN A 146 -10.56 -15.82 -3.01
N ASP A 147 -10.23 -14.54 -2.84
CA ASP A 147 -11.21 -13.46 -2.71
C ASP A 147 -11.11 -12.51 -3.92
N ARG A 148 -12.26 -12.17 -4.51
CA ARG A 148 -12.33 -11.39 -5.74
C ARG A 148 -11.75 -9.98 -5.59
N LYS A 149 -12.09 -9.29 -4.50
CA LYS A 149 -11.68 -7.90 -4.25
C LYS A 149 -10.23 -7.86 -3.79
N LEU A 150 -9.78 -8.85 -3.03
CA LEU A 150 -8.38 -9.03 -2.67
C LEU A 150 -7.51 -9.23 -3.91
N LYS A 151 -7.92 -10.09 -4.85
CA LYS A 151 -7.22 -10.30 -6.12
C LYS A 151 -7.16 -9.04 -6.97
N LEU A 152 -8.22 -8.22 -6.95
CA LEU A 152 -8.21 -6.93 -7.63
C LEU A 152 -7.21 -5.96 -6.99
N LEU A 153 -7.21 -5.85 -5.66
CA LEU A 153 -6.25 -5.04 -4.90
C LEU A 153 -4.81 -5.46 -5.22
N GLN A 154 -4.52 -6.77 -5.14
CA GLN A 154 -3.22 -7.36 -5.48
C GLN A 154 -2.76 -7.03 -6.91
N ARG A 155 -3.65 -7.17 -7.90
CA ARG A 155 -3.36 -6.83 -9.31
C ARG A 155 -3.04 -5.35 -9.48
N ALA A 156 -3.77 -4.48 -8.79
CA ALA A 156 -3.59 -3.04 -8.86
C ALA A 156 -2.29 -2.58 -8.16
N ASP A 157 -1.99 -3.14 -6.98
CA ASP A 157 -0.75 -2.90 -6.23
C ASP A 157 0.48 -3.30 -7.05
N CYS A 158 0.49 -4.51 -7.61
CA CYS A 158 1.59 -4.99 -8.47
C CYS A 158 1.82 -4.14 -9.73
N LYS A 159 0.81 -3.39 -10.21
CA LYS A 159 0.88 -2.58 -11.43
C LYS A 159 1.46 -1.18 -11.19
N ASN A 160 1.28 -0.62 -10.00
CA ASN A 160 1.60 0.77 -9.65
C ASN A 160 2.79 0.89 -8.69
#